data_AF-A0AAE9ADF3-F1
#
_entry.id   AF-A0AAE9ADF3-F1
#
_cell.length_a   1.000
_cell.length_b   1.000
_cell.length_c   1.000
_cell.angle_alpha   90.00
_cell.angle_beta   90.00
_cell.angle_gamma   90.00
#
_symmetry.space_group_name_H-M   'P 1'
#
loop_
_entity.id
_entity.type
_entity.pdbx_description
1 polymer ?
#
loop_
_entity_poly.entity_id
_entity_poly.type
_entity_poly.pdbx_seq_one_letter_code
_entity_poly.pdbx_strand_id
1 'polypeptide(L)'
;MIQYYEIIVKPFLDLKLSETEITFILCQIVWNYAGRRLQGQTQAAGERFLEEISNNLHSYYEENSGDHQFGGIESSGNGTVAEKNDKGNYASRLAKMMQIVNQMLNIQLKREDTMDIAMLFDMFNIVFTEPEFFKV
;
A
#
# COMPACT_ATOMS: atom_id res chain seq x y z
N MET A 1 -10.77 7.44 -18.00
CA MET A 1 -9.79 6.33 -18.12
C MET A 1 -8.36 6.78 -17.76
N ILE A 2 -7.90 7.95 -18.24
CA ILE A 2 -6.53 8.48 -18.01
C ILE A 2 -6.20 8.78 -16.52
N GLN A 3 -7.18 9.17 -15.70
CA GLN A 3 -6.93 9.52 -14.29
C GLN A 3 -6.35 8.36 -13.44
N TYR A 4 -6.81 7.13 -13.62
CA TYR A 4 -6.32 5.98 -12.84
C TYR A 4 -4.87 5.64 -13.13
N TYR A 5 -4.48 5.81 -14.39
CA TYR A 5 -3.10 5.60 -14.81
C TYR A 5 -2.15 6.60 -14.14
N GLU A 6 -2.47 7.89 -14.16
CA GLU A 6 -1.61 8.92 -13.57
C GLU A 6 -1.58 8.86 -12.04
N ILE A 7 -2.70 8.50 -11.40
CA ILE A 7 -2.84 8.51 -9.94
C ILE A 7 -2.24 7.25 -9.30
N ILE A 8 -2.40 6.09 -9.94
CA ILE A 8 -2.03 4.80 -9.34
C ILE A 8 -0.88 4.18 -10.12
N VAL A 9 -1.04 3.96 -11.42
CA VAL A 9 -0.09 3.16 -12.20
C VAL A 9 1.28 3.86 -12.32
N LYS A 10 1.31 5.17 -12.53
CA LYS A 10 2.54 5.94 -12.67
C LYS A 10 3.38 5.94 -11.39
N PRO A 11 2.84 6.27 -10.19
CA PRO A 11 3.57 6.10 -8.94
C PRO A 11 4.08 4.68 -8.71
N PHE A 12 3.30 3.64 -9.05
CA PHE A 12 3.73 2.25 -8.93
C PHE A 12 4.97 1.94 -9.79
N LEU A 13 4.97 2.42 -11.04
CA LEU A 13 6.09 2.23 -11.97
C LEU A 13 7.32 3.04 -11.57
N ASP A 14 7.13 4.30 -11.17
CA ASP A 14 8.21 5.21 -10.79
C ASP A 14 8.92 4.75 -9.51
N LEU A 15 8.19 4.19 -8.55
CA LEU A 15 8.74 3.70 -7.28
C LEU A 15 9.36 2.30 -7.36
N LYS A 16 9.10 1.56 -8.46
CA LYS A 16 9.41 0.12 -8.60
C LYS A 16 9.05 -0.63 -7.32
N LEU A 17 7.78 -0.56 -6.93
CA LEU A 17 7.31 -1.13 -5.67
C LEU A 17 7.61 -2.64 -5.62
N SER A 18 8.20 -3.06 -4.51
CA SER A 18 8.41 -4.48 -4.20
C SER A 18 7.10 -5.16 -3.81
N GLU A 19 7.07 -6.49 -3.88
CA GLU A 19 5.91 -7.29 -3.48
C GLU A 19 5.46 -6.98 -2.05
N THR A 20 6.39 -6.80 -1.11
CA THR A 20 6.12 -6.40 0.27
C THR A 20 5.42 -5.05 0.37
N GLU A 21 5.88 -4.06 -0.41
CA GLU A 21 5.27 -2.72 -0.43
C GLU A 21 3.89 -2.71 -1.08
N ILE A 22 3.72 -3.50 -2.15
CA ILE A 22 2.42 -3.68 -2.81
C ILE A 22 1.44 -4.33 -1.82
N THR A 23 1.89 -5.37 -1.10
CA THR A 23 1.09 -6.03 -0.06
C THR A 23 0.68 -5.05 1.03
N PHE A 24 1.62 -4.23 1.52
CA PHE A 24 1.34 -3.16 2.47
C PHE A 24 0.24 -2.21 1.96
N ILE A 25 0.37 -1.68 0.73
CA ILE A 25 -0.60 -0.76 0.14
C ILE A 25 -1.99 -1.43 0.00
N LEU A 26 -2.04 -2.68 -0.47
CA LEU A 26 -3.29 -3.41 -0.64
C LEU A 26 -3.99 -3.66 0.69
N CYS A 27 -3.26 -4.12 1.71
CA CYS A 27 -3.79 -4.32 3.06
C CYS A 27 -4.33 -3.00 3.64
N GLN A 28 -3.59 -1.89 3.45
CA GLN A 28 -4.05 -0.57 3.85
C GLN A 28 -5.38 -0.21 3.19
N ILE A 29 -5.53 -0.40 1.88
CA ILE A 29 -6.78 -0.08 1.16
C ILE A 29 -7.94 -0.96 1.64
N VAL A 30 -7.74 -2.28 1.72
CA VAL A 30 -8.80 -3.25 2.07
C VAL A 30 -9.31 -2.99 3.49
N TRP A 31 -8.43 -2.86 4.47
CA TRP A 31 -8.84 -2.71 5.86
C TRP A 31 -9.37 -1.30 6.18
N ASN A 32 -8.87 -0.25 5.53
CA ASN A 32 -9.48 1.09 5.66
C ASN A 32 -10.86 1.17 5.00
N TYR A 33 -11.12 0.38 3.95
CA TYR A 33 -12.47 0.27 3.39
C TYR A 33 -13.39 -0.56 4.30
N ALA A 34 -12.98 -1.80 4.62
CA ALA A 34 -13.77 -2.72 5.45
C ALA A 34 -14.07 -2.14 6.84
N GLY A 35 -13.09 -1.50 7.47
CA GLY A 35 -13.24 -0.87 8.78
C GLY A 35 -14.27 0.26 8.77
N ARG A 36 -14.28 1.10 7.73
CA ARG A 36 -15.29 2.17 7.59
C ARG A 36 -16.69 1.61 7.31
N ARG A 37 -16.79 0.54 6.52
CA ARG A 37 -18.07 -0.04 6.08
C ARG A 37 -18.77 -0.87 7.17
N LEU A 38 -18.02 -1.69 7.89
CA LEU A 38 -18.56 -2.65 8.85
C LEU A 38 -18.53 -2.14 10.29
N GLN A 39 -17.66 -1.16 10.59
CA GLN A 39 -17.49 -0.52 11.91
C GLN A 39 -17.28 -1.55 13.05
N GLY A 40 -17.29 -1.10 14.31
CA GLY A 40 -17.28 -1.97 15.49
C GLY A 40 -16.07 -2.89 15.61
N GLN A 41 -16.31 -4.19 15.81
CA GLN A 41 -15.24 -5.17 16.02
C GLN A 41 -14.33 -5.35 14.80
N THR A 42 -14.89 -5.26 13.58
CA THR A 42 -14.10 -5.37 12.35
C THR A 42 -13.18 -4.17 12.16
N GLN A 43 -13.62 -2.97 12.54
CA GLN A 43 -12.74 -1.80 12.55
C GLN A 43 -11.58 -1.99 13.55
N ALA A 44 -11.87 -2.40 14.78
CA ALA A 44 -10.84 -2.61 15.80
C ALA A 44 -9.85 -3.71 15.41
N ALA A 45 -10.32 -4.79 14.79
CA ALA A 45 -9.45 -5.86 14.26
C ALA A 45 -8.60 -5.34 13.08
N GLY A 46 -9.20 -4.54 12.18
CA GLY A 46 -8.51 -3.91 11.07
C GLY A 46 -7.39 -2.98 11.52
N GLU A 47 -7.64 -2.12 12.52
CA GLU A 47 -6.62 -1.20 13.07
C GLU A 47 -5.40 -1.96 13.61
N ARG A 48 -5.62 -3.07 14.32
CA ARG A 48 -4.52 -3.94 14.81
C ARG A 48 -3.73 -4.56 13.66
N PHE A 49 -4.43 -5.03 12.63
CA PHE A 49 -3.77 -5.63 11.46
C PHE A 49 -2.96 -4.59 10.67
N LEU A 50 -3.45 -3.35 10.55
CA LEU A 50 -2.73 -2.26 9.91
C LEU A 50 -1.47 -1.87 10.67
N GLU A 51 -1.50 -1.90 12.00
CA GLU A 51 -0.31 -1.71 12.85
C GLU A 51 0.72 -2.82 12.61
N GLU A 52 0.29 -4.08 12.60
CA GLU A 52 1.17 -5.23 12.35
C GLU A 52 1.84 -5.16 10.96
N ILE A 53 1.08 -4.88 9.91
CA ILE A 53 1.61 -4.72 8.56
C ILE A 53 2.56 -3.51 8.46
N SER A 54 2.34 -2.46 9.25
CA SER A 54 3.27 -1.32 9.33
C SER A 54 4.59 -1.70 10.00
N ASN A 55 4.53 -2.52 11.06
CA ASN A 55 5.72 -3.05 11.71
C ASN A 55 6.50 -4.00 10.78
N ASN A 56 5.80 -4.89 10.07
CA ASN A 56 6.41 -5.79 9.09
C ASN A 56 7.10 -5.02 7.96
N LEU A 57 6.46 -3.95 7.46
CA LEU A 57 7.08 -3.06 6.48
C LEU A 57 8.33 -2.40 7.06
N HIS A 58 8.27 -1.91 8.30
CA HIS A 58 9.43 -1.29 8.95
C HIS A 58 10.60 -2.27 9.09
N SER A 59 10.35 -3.49 9.60
CA SER A 59 11.37 -4.53 9.74
C SER A 59 11.99 -4.93 8.40
N TYR A 60 11.19 -5.02 7.33
CA TYR A 60 11.70 -5.26 5.98
C TYR A 60 12.73 -4.20 5.52
N TYR A 61 12.51 -2.94 5.91
CA TYR A 61 13.45 -1.87 5.61
C TYR A 61 14.68 -1.86 6.54
N GLU A 62 14.53 -2.24 7.81
CA GLU A 62 15.65 -2.39 8.74
C GLU A 62 16.59 -3.52 8.32
N GLU A 63 16.05 -4.69 7.97
CA GLU A 63 16.82 -5.86 7.50
C GLU A 63 17.59 -5.53 6.22
N ASN A 64 16.93 -4.89 5.25
CA ASN A 64 17.57 -4.43 4.02
C ASN A 64 18.60 -3.31 4.20
N SER A 65 18.58 -2.62 5.34
CA SER A 65 19.56 -1.58 5.69
C SER A 65 20.78 -2.16 6.43
N GLY A 66 20.64 -3.35 7.03
CA GLY A 66 21.67 -4.03 7.83
C GLY A 66 22.78 -4.71 7.01
N ASP A 67 22.58 -4.92 5.71
CA ASP A 67 23.52 -5.64 4.83
C ASP A 67 24.81 -4.85 4.48
N HIS A 68 25.07 -3.71 5.14
CA HIS A 68 26.26 -2.87 4.91
C HIS A 68 27.12 -2.57 6.15
N GLN A 69 26.87 -3.21 7.30
CA GLN A 69 27.70 -3.01 8.49
C GLN A 69 28.28 -4.30 9.06
N PHE A 70 28.97 -5.11 8.25
CA PHE A 70 30.10 -5.90 8.75
C PHE A 70 31.06 -6.24 7.59
N GLY A 71 32.03 -5.35 7.38
CA GLY A 71 33.15 -5.56 6.46
C GLY A 71 34.36 -4.72 6.86
N GLY A 72 35.31 -5.36 7.54
CA GLY A 72 36.75 -5.10 7.42
C GLY A 72 37.33 -3.76 7.89
N ILE A 73 38.27 -3.85 8.84
CA ILE A 73 39.35 -2.87 8.97
C ILE A 73 40.16 -2.89 7.67
N GLU A 74 40.00 -1.90 6.78
CA GLU A 74 40.94 -1.69 5.67
C GLU A 74 41.26 -0.21 5.47
N SER A 75 42.56 0.06 5.56
CA SER A 75 43.25 1.31 5.31
C SER A 75 43.24 1.66 3.81
N SER A 76 43.25 2.96 3.53
CA SER A 76 43.92 3.60 2.39
C SER A 76 43.74 2.98 0.99
N GLY A 77 42.97 3.66 0.14
CA GLY A 77 43.29 3.71 -1.30
C GLY A 77 42.13 3.60 -2.27
N ASN A 78 42.01 4.67 -3.07
CA ASN A 78 41.43 4.78 -4.41
C ASN A 78 39.92 4.60 -4.62
N GLY A 79 39.32 5.68 -5.13
CA GLY A 79 37.92 5.76 -5.49
C GLY A 79 37.54 4.79 -6.60
N THR A 80 36.50 4.02 -6.31
CA THR A 80 35.53 3.52 -7.28
C THR A 80 34.19 4.11 -6.90
N VAL A 81 33.52 4.72 -7.87
CA VAL A 81 32.26 5.44 -7.73
C VAL A 81 31.28 4.56 -6.96
N ALA A 82 30.91 4.98 -5.75
CA ALA A 82 29.87 4.32 -4.98
C ALA A 82 28.57 4.40 -5.79
N GLU A 83 28.13 3.28 -6.35
CA GLU A 83 26.73 3.07 -6.70
C GLU A 83 25.94 3.24 -5.41
N LYS A 84 25.51 4.48 -5.14
CA LYS A 84 24.53 4.78 -4.11
C LYS A 84 23.30 3.96 -4.46
N ASN A 85 23.07 2.89 -3.72
CA ASN A 85 21.81 2.17 -3.76
C ASN A 85 20.71 3.20 -3.46
N ASP A 86 20.03 3.65 -4.52
CA ASP A 86 18.99 4.69 -4.49
C ASP A 86 17.68 4.14 -3.90
N LYS A 87 17.79 3.27 -2.88
CA LYS A 87 16.72 2.96 -1.95
C LYS A 87 16.58 4.18 -1.03
N GLY A 88 16.03 5.26 -1.59
CA GLY A 88 15.79 6.51 -0.88
C GLY A 88 15.13 6.25 0.49
N ASN A 89 15.54 7.04 1.48
CA ASN A 89 15.09 7.02 2.88
C ASN A 89 13.66 6.45 3.02
N TYR A 90 13.50 5.36 3.80
CA TYR A 90 12.23 4.68 4.09
C TYR A 90 11.05 5.64 4.25
N ALA A 91 11.24 6.74 5.00
CA ALA A 91 10.21 7.74 5.23
C ALA A 91 9.68 8.38 3.94
N SER A 92 10.56 8.67 2.98
CA SER A 92 10.18 9.25 1.69
C SER A 92 9.39 8.27 0.82
N ARG A 93 9.75 6.98 0.86
CA ARG A 93 9.01 5.93 0.16
C ARG A 93 7.65 5.67 0.80
N LEU A 94 7.61 5.58 2.13
CA LEU A 94 6.38 5.44 2.90
C LEU A 94 5.41 6.59 2.62
N ALA A 95 5.90 7.83 2.58
CA ALA A 95 5.07 8.99 2.26
C ALA A 95 4.39 8.84 0.89
N LYS A 96 5.12 8.38 -0.13
CA LYS A 96 4.55 8.12 -1.46
C LYS A 96 3.56 6.95 -1.45
N MET A 97 3.85 5.87 -0.73
CA MET A 97 2.90 4.75 -0.57
C MET A 97 1.60 5.21 0.10
N MET A 98 1.70 6.05 1.13
CA MET A 98 0.52 6.63 1.79
C MET A 98 -0.26 7.58 0.87
N GLN A 99 0.42 8.33 0.00
CA GLN A 99 -0.26 9.13 -1.02
C GLN A 99 -1.11 8.25 -1.95
N ILE A 100 -0.58 7.12 -2.40
CA ILE A 100 -1.32 6.14 -3.22
C ILE A 100 -2.55 5.62 -2.47
N VAL A 101 -2.37 5.15 -1.23
CA VAL A 101 -3.47 4.63 -0.39
C VAL A 101 -4.58 5.67 -0.27
N ASN A 102 -4.23 6.90 0.11
CA ASN A 102 -5.20 7.97 0.31
C ASN A 102 -5.93 8.36 -0.98
N GLN A 103 -5.23 8.41 -2.12
CA GLN A 103 -5.84 8.69 -3.41
C GLN A 103 -6.83 7.58 -3.81
N MET A 104 -6.47 6.31 -3.59
CA MET A 104 -7.33 5.17 -3.89
C MET A 104 -8.59 5.17 -3.01
N LEU A 105 -8.45 5.38 -1.70
CA LEU A 105 -9.58 5.46 -0.77
C LEU A 105 -10.53 6.60 -1.12
N ASN A 106 -10.01 7.75 -1.55
CA ASN A 106 -10.82 8.87 -2.02
C ASN A 106 -11.59 8.56 -3.29
N ILE A 107 -10.97 7.85 -4.24
CA ILE A 107 -11.67 7.44 -5.46
C ILE A 107 -12.76 6.41 -5.15
N GLN A 108 -12.46 5.46 -4.26
CA GLN A 108 -13.43 4.47 -3.80
C GLN A 108 -14.62 5.14 -3.12
N LEU A 109 -14.39 6.11 -2.23
CA LEU A 109 -15.45 6.89 -1.57
C LEU A 109 -16.35 7.62 -2.59
N LYS A 110 -15.76 8.30 -3.59
CA LYS A 110 -16.52 8.99 -4.65
C LYS A 110 -17.35 8.06 -5.53
N ARG A 111 -17.08 6.75 -5.49
CA ARG A 111 -17.75 5.74 -6.30
C ARG A 111 -18.81 4.95 -5.55
N GLU A 112 -18.96 5.13 -4.24
CA GLU A 112 -19.92 4.37 -3.42
C GLU A 112 -21.34 4.50 -3.99
N ASP A 113 -21.85 5.72 -4.20
CA ASP A 113 -23.20 5.93 -4.74
C ASP A 113 -23.40 5.29 -6.12
N THR A 114 -22.37 5.33 -6.97
CA THR A 114 -22.45 4.71 -8.31
C THR A 114 -22.45 3.19 -8.21
N MET A 115 -21.70 2.63 -7.25
CA MET A 115 -21.63 1.19 -7.00
C MET A 115 -22.95 0.67 -6.43
N ASP A 116 -23.58 1.43 -5.51
CA ASP A 116 -24.89 1.11 -4.96
C ASP A 116 -25.97 1.08 -6.05
N ILE A 117 -25.98 2.07 -6.94
CA ILE A 117 -26.90 2.09 -8.10
C ILE A 117 -26.61 0.89 -9.03
N ALA A 118 -25.35 0.60 -9.32
CA ALA A 118 -24.99 -0.51 -10.19
C ALA A 118 -25.41 -1.87 -9.60
N MET A 119 -25.33 -2.04 -8.28
CA MET A 119 -25.84 -3.22 -7.58
C MET A 119 -27.37 -3.28 -7.58
N LEU A 120 -28.05 -2.14 -7.39
CA LEU A 120 -29.52 -2.07 -7.42
C LEU A 120 -30.10 -2.54 -8.76
N PHE A 121 -29.48 -2.14 -9.86
CA PHE A 121 -29.90 -2.53 -11.22
C PHE A 121 -29.27 -3.84 -11.70
N ASP A 122 -28.53 -4.55 -10.84
CA ASP A 122 -27.82 -5.78 -11.19
C ASP A 122 -26.97 -5.62 -12.46
N MET A 123 -26.29 -4.46 -12.59
CA MET A 123 -25.51 -4.11 -13.79
C MET A 123 -24.29 -5.03 -13.98
N PHE A 124 -23.86 -5.69 -12.91
CA PHE A 124 -22.71 -6.59 -12.91
C PHE A 124 -23.16 -8.02 -12.69
N ASN A 125 -22.81 -8.92 -13.60
CA ASN A 125 -22.98 -10.35 -13.37
C ASN A 125 -21.81 -10.89 -12.54
N ILE A 126 -21.70 -10.44 -11.29
CA ILE A 126 -20.65 -10.83 -10.34
C ILE A 126 -21.26 -11.66 -9.22
N VAL A 127 -20.75 -12.89 -9.05
CA VAL A 127 -21.12 -13.76 -7.92
C VAL A 127 -20.12 -13.51 -6.78
N PHE A 128 -20.58 -12.82 -5.73
CA PHE A 128 -19.78 -12.63 -4.53
C PHE A 128 -19.86 -13.85 -3.61
N THR A 129 -18.73 -14.27 -3.06
CA THR A 129 -18.69 -15.31 -2.02
C THR A 129 -19.46 -14.87 -0.77
N GLU A 130 -19.44 -13.57 -0.46
CA GLU A 130 -20.11 -13.02 0.71
C GLU A 130 -20.93 -11.77 0.31
N PRO A 131 -22.18 -11.96 -0.14
CA PRO A 131 -23.01 -10.88 -0.67
C PRO A 131 -23.36 -9.80 0.37
N GLU A 132 -23.35 -10.15 1.66
CA GLU A 132 -23.69 -9.23 2.74
C GLU A 132 -22.70 -8.07 2.87
N PHE A 133 -21.46 -8.24 2.41
CA PHE A 133 -20.43 -7.20 2.43
C PHE A 133 -20.80 -5.96 1.60
N PHE A 134 -21.69 -6.15 0.62
CA PHE A 134 -22.05 -5.14 -0.37
C PHE A 134 -23.50 -4.67 -0.27
N LYS A 135 -24.30 -5.25 0.63
CA LYS A 135 -25.68 -4.80 0.85
C LYS A 135 -25.68 -3.58 1.77
N VAL A 136 -26.34 -2.50 1.35
CA VAL A 136 -26.64 -1.32 2.20
C VAL A 136 -27.77 -1.66 3.16
#